data_AF-A0AAW2D837-F1
#
_entry.id   AF-A0AAW2D837-F1
#
_cell.length_a   1.000
_cell.length_b   1.000
_cell.length_c   1.000
_cell.angle_alpha   90.00
_cell.angle_beta   90.00
_cell.angle_gamma   90.00
#
_symmetry.space_group_name_H-M   'P 1'
#
loop_
_entity.id
_entity.type
_entity.pdbx_description
1 polymer ?
#
loop_
_entity_poly.entity_id
_entity_poly.type
_entity_poly.pdbx_seq_one_letter_code
_entity_poly.pdbx_strand_id
1 'polypeptide(L)'
;MKPYAVVFIRDHNNILYSSKRKTSVDSKGGSNPTWNFNVKFTINLAIAQENHLDLVVKLKSRQKSHGIRDKDIGEVRMLISELLKCFGDDDDDAAKDEKHMSKSIVTSNGEAQGALAFSYKFGILGLWITLLPIRM
;
A
#
# COMPACT_ATOMS: atom_id res chain seq x y z
N MET A 1 -9.51 -1.99 -18.68
CA MET A 1 -8.88 -0.97 -17.80
C MET A 1 -7.36 -1.13 -17.88
N LYS A 2 -6.55 -0.11 -17.56
CA LYS A 2 -5.07 -0.22 -17.53
C LYS A 2 -4.54 0.16 -16.13
N PRO A 3 -4.86 -0.65 -15.10
CA PRO A 3 -4.57 -0.33 -13.71
C PRO A 3 -3.07 -0.37 -13.36
N TYR A 4 -2.67 0.53 -12.47
CA TYR A 4 -1.38 0.54 -11.78
C TYR A 4 -1.58 1.05 -10.34
N ALA A 5 -0.66 0.71 -9.44
CA ALA A 5 -0.68 1.18 -8.06
C ALA A 5 0.47 2.16 -7.81
N VAL A 6 0.25 3.07 -6.86
CA VAL A 6 1.26 3.97 -6.32
C VAL A 6 1.28 3.80 -4.81
N VAL A 7 2.41 3.34 -4.28
CA VAL A 7 2.63 3.12 -2.86
C VAL A 7 3.51 4.24 -2.30
N PHE A 8 3.12 4.80 -1.17
CA PHE A 8 3.89 5.83 -0.47
C PHE A 8 3.48 5.94 1.00
N ILE A 9 4.26 6.69 1.76
CA ILE A 9 4.01 7.00 3.16
C ILE A 9 3.80 8.51 3.29
N ARG A 10 2.88 8.88 4.16
CA ARG A 10 2.54 10.28 4.46
C ARG A 10 2.31 10.44 5.96
N ASP A 11 2.37 11.67 6.42
CA ASP A 11 2.02 11.97 7.81
C ASP A 11 0.53 12.30 7.99
N HIS A 12 0.14 12.51 9.25
CA HIS A 12 -1.20 12.96 9.66
C HIS A 12 -1.67 14.28 9.00
N ASN A 13 -0.73 15.14 8.59
CA ASN A 13 -1.01 16.39 7.86
C ASN A 13 -1.16 16.17 6.35
N ASN A 14 -1.14 14.91 5.89
CA ASN A 14 -1.15 14.50 4.49
C ASN A 14 0.11 14.95 3.71
N ILE A 15 1.20 15.27 4.40
CA ILE A 15 2.49 15.61 3.79
C ILE A 15 3.21 14.32 3.41
N LEU A 16 3.83 14.31 2.22
CA LEU A 16 4.55 13.15 1.72
C LEU A 16 5.81 12.90 2.56
N TYR A 17 5.85 11.75 3.25
CA TYR A 17 6.98 11.34 4.09
C TYR A 17 7.99 10.48 3.32
N SER A 18 7.57 9.79 2.26
CA SER A 18 8.44 8.97 1.42
C SER A 18 8.23 9.20 -0.08
N SER A 19 9.23 8.90 -0.90
CA SER A 19 9.08 8.96 -2.36
C SER A 19 8.00 7.98 -2.83
N LYS A 20 7.18 8.42 -3.79
CA LYS A 20 6.17 7.56 -4.42
C LYS A 20 6.80 6.45 -5.24
N ARG A 21 6.33 5.23 -5.05
CA ARG A 21 6.77 4.03 -5.78
C ARG A 21 5.61 3.51 -6.61
N LYS A 22 5.82 3.38 -7.92
CA LYS A 22 4.75 3.08 -8.89
C LYS A 22 4.99 1.72 -9.53
N THR A 23 3.94 0.93 -9.65
CA THR A 23 3.98 -0.35 -10.37
C THR A 23 3.94 -0.16 -11.88
N SER A 24 4.31 -1.20 -12.62
CA SER A 24 3.97 -1.30 -14.03
C SER A 24 2.44 -1.34 -14.20
N VAL A 25 1.98 -0.90 -15.37
CA VAL A 25 0.57 -1.05 -15.76
C VAL A 25 0.30 -2.53 -16.02
N ASP A 26 -0.73 -3.08 -15.40
CA ASP A 26 -1.28 -4.37 -15.79
C ASP A 26 -2.36 -4.14 -16.87
N SER A 27 -2.14 -4.67 -18.06
CA SER A 27 -3.10 -4.58 -19.17
C SER A 27 -3.91 -5.85 -19.37
N LYS A 28 -3.61 -6.93 -18.64
CA LYS A 28 -4.20 -8.26 -18.85
C LYS A 28 -5.15 -8.65 -17.72
N GLY A 29 -4.88 -8.25 -16.48
CA GLY A 29 -5.67 -8.63 -15.30
C GLY A 29 -7.10 -8.06 -15.24
N GLY A 30 -7.50 -7.18 -16.15
CA GLY A 30 -8.86 -6.64 -16.20
C GLY A 30 -9.24 -5.90 -14.92
N SER A 31 -10.27 -6.39 -14.22
CA SER A 31 -10.73 -5.88 -12.92
C SER A 31 -9.95 -6.44 -11.73
N ASN A 32 -9.12 -7.47 -11.94
CA ASN A 32 -8.31 -8.15 -10.92
C ASN A 32 -6.82 -8.04 -11.30
N PRO A 33 -6.22 -6.83 -11.21
CA PRO A 33 -4.84 -6.63 -11.58
C PRO A 33 -3.88 -7.40 -10.68
N THR A 34 -2.78 -7.84 -11.26
CA THR A 34 -1.67 -8.49 -10.55
C THR A 34 -0.38 -7.72 -10.82
N TRP A 35 0.23 -7.19 -9.76
CA TRP A 35 1.49 -6.42 -9.89
C TRP A 35 2.71 -7.19 -9.39
N ASN A 36 2.57 -8.08 -8.40
CA ASN A 36 3.69 -8.77 -7.74
C ASN A 36 4.83 -7.81 -7.40
N PHE A 37 4.47 -6.65 -6.84
CA PHE A 37 5.37 -5.51 -6.69
C PHE A 37 5.87 -5.43 -5.26
N ASN A 38 7.19 -5.56 -5.08
CA ASN A 38 7.85 -5.41 -3.80
C ASN A 38 8.47 -4.00 -3.68
N VAL A 39 8.29 -3.38 -2.51
CA VAL A 39 8.87 -2.07 -2.19
C VAL A 39 9.32 -2.02 -0.74
N LYS A 40 10.45 -1.33 -0.51
CA LYS A 40 10.97 -1.02 0.82
C LYS A 40 10.91 0.49 1.07
N PHE A 41 10.48 0.87 2.27
CA PHE A 41 10.56 2.22 2.79
C PHE A 41 11.45 2.25 4.02
N THR A 42 12.41 3.18 4.04
CA THR A 42 13.15 3.51 5.26
C THR A 42 12.29 4.43 6.10
N ILE A 43 11.92 3.97 7.30
CA ILE A 43 11.07 4.71 8.23
C ILE A 43 11.67 4.65 9.63
N ASN A 44 11.52 5.73 10.40
CA ASN A 44 11.81 5.70 11.82
C ASN A 44 10.61 5.06 12.54
N LEU A 45 10.81 3.87 13.10
CA LEU A 45 9.75 3.10 13.76
C LEU A 45 9.21 3.80 15.00
N ALA A 46 10.02 4.57 15.73
CA ALA A 46 9.56 5.33 16.89
C ALA A 46 8.49 6.37 16.50
N ILE A 47 8.74 7.13 15.42
CA ILE A 47 7.76 8.09 14.87
C ILE A 47 6.51 7.36 14.35
N ALA A 48 6.68 6.18 13.74
CA ALA A 48 5.57 5.40 13.21
C ALA A 48 4.66 4.83 14.32
N GLN A 49 5.22 4.46 15.48
CA GLN A 49 4.49 3.95 16.64
C GLN A 49 3.55 5.01 17.26
N GLU A 50 3.94 6.27 17.21
CA GLU A 50 3.15 7.41 17.71
C GLU A 50 1.94 7.78 16.79
N ASN A 51 1.56 6.90 15.85
CA ASN A 51 0.47 7.06 14.87
C ASN A 51 0.67 8.24 13.89
N HIS A 52 1.90 8.71 13.72
CA HIS A 52 2.14 9.86 12.86
C HIS A 52 2.15 9.55 11.36
N LEU A 53 2.21 8.27 10.96
CA LEU A 53 2.43 7.85 9.58
C LEU A 53 1.36 6.87 9.06
N ASP A 54 0.90 7.15 7.84
CA ASP A 54 0.02 6.29 7.04
C ASP A 54 0.80 5.63 5.90
N LEU A 55 0.63 4.31 5.73
CA LEU A 55 0.87 3.64 4.47
C LEU A 55 -0.33 3.89 3.54
N VAL A 56 -0.06 4.36 2.33
CA VAL A 56 -1.08 4.56 1.29
C VAL A 56 -0.74 3.76 0.03
N VAL A 57 -1.70 2.97 -0.44
CA VAL A 57 -1.67 2.34 -1.76
C VAL A 57 -2.81 2.93 -2.59
N LYS A 58 -2.47 3.80 -3.53
CA LYS A 58 -3.43 4.42 -4.44
C LYS A 58 -3.51 3.67 -5.76
N LEU A 59 -4.69 3.23 -6.15
CA LEU A 59 -4.96 2.56 -7.41
C LEU A 59 -5.40 3.59 -8.46
N LYS A 60 -4.79 3.51 -9.64
CA LYS A 60 -5.06 4.40 -10.77
C LYS A 60 -5.17 3.63 -12.07
N SER A 61 -5.94 4.13 -13.03
CA SER A 61 -5.99 3.58 -14.38
C SER A 61 -5.37 4.55 -15.38
N ARG A 62 -4.42 4.05 -16.15
CA ARG A 62 -3.82 4.80 -17.25
C ARG A 62 -4.86 5.11 -18.32
N GLN A 63 -4.97 6.39 -18.69
CA GLN A 63 -5.82 6.81 -19.79
C GLN A 63 -5.06 6.75 -21.12
N LYS A 64 -5.74 6.36 -22.19
CA LYS A 64 -5.13 6.20 -23.53
C LYS A 64 -5.05 7.51 -24.30
N SER A 65 -5.90 8.50 -23.98
CA SER A 65 -5.98 9.75 -24.72
C SER A 65 -4.98 10.78 -24.21
N HIS A 66 -4.31 11.46 -25.15
CA HIS A 66 -3.37 12.53 -24.85
C HIS A 66 -4.10 13.70 -24.15
N GLY A 67 -3.53 14.21 -23.06
CA GLY A 67 -4.10 15.31 -22.26
C GLY A 67 -5.14 14.90 -21.21
N ILE A 68 -5.58 13.64 -21.16
CA ILE A 68 -6.46 13.16 -20.08
C ILE A 68 -5.63 12.62 -18.91
N ARG A 69 -5.86 13.16 -17.71
CA ARG A 69 -5.24 12.68 -16.47
C ARG A 69 -5.65 11.24 -16.18
N ASP A 70 -4.69 10.44 -15.69
CA ASP A 70 -4.97 9.08 -15.21
C ASP A 70 -6.08 9.08 -14.16
N LYS A 71 -7.07 8.20 -14.35
CA LYS A 71 -8.26 8.10 -13.50
C LYS A 71 -7.88 7.51 -12.15
N ASP A 72 -8.23 8.19 -11.07
CA ASP A 72 -8.14 7.62 -9.72
C ASP A 72 -9.25 6.57 -9.54
N ILE A 73 -8.90 5.40 -9.00
CA ILE A 73 -9.82 4.29 -8.75
C ILE A 73 -10.26 4.32 -7.29
N GLY A 74 -9.28 4.42 -6.40
CA GLY A 74 -9.46 4.43 -4.96
C GLY A 74 -8.11 4.20 -4.29
N GLU A 75 -8.12 4.08 -2.97
CA GLU A 75 -6.92 3.83 -2.19
C GLU A 75 -7.20 2.94 -0.97
N VAL A 76 -6.16 2.26 -0.53
CA VAL A 76 -6.07 1.71 0.83
C VAL A 76 -5.18 2.63 1.63
N ARG A 77 -5.63 2.98 2.84
CA ARG A 77 -4.88 3.76 3.82
C ARG A 77 -4.88 3.00 5.14
N MET A 78 -3.70 2.85 5.73
CA MET A 78 -3.49 2.13 6.98
C MET A 78 -2.47 2.86 7.84
N LEU A 79 -2.74 2.99 9.14
CA LEU A 79 -1.75 3.49 10.08
C LEU A 79 -0.62 2.47 10.23
N ILE A 80 0.63 2.95 10.19
CA ILE A 80 1.79 2.04 10.36
C ILE A 80 1.80 1.43 11.78
N SER A 81 1.32 2.16 12.78
CA SER A 81 1.12 1.65 14.13
C SER A 81 0.14 0.47 14.21
N GLU A 82 -0.92 0.46 13.40
CA GLU A 82 -1.84 -0.68 13.31
C GLU A 82 -1.16 -1.90 12.71
N LEU A 83 -0.30 -1.69 11.71
CA LEU A 83 0.52 -2.76 11.11
C LEU A 83 1.52 -3.31 12.14
N LEU A 84 2.12 -2.45 12.97
CA LEU A 84 3.06 -2.87 14.02
C LEU A 84 2.39 -3.71 15.11
N LYS A 85 1.18 -3.34 15.53
CA LYS A 85 0.41 -4.11 16.54
C LYS A 85 0.15 -5.56 16.14
N CYS A 86 0.18 -5.89 14.84
CA CYS A 86 0.01 -7.26 14.36
C CYS A 86 1.22 -8.18 14.65
N PHE A 87 2.33 -7.66 15.19
CA PHE A 87 3.54 -8.42 15.50
C PHE A 87 3.70 -8.81 16.98
N GLY A 88 2.82 -8.34 17.89
CA GLY A 88 2.86 -8.70 19.32
C GLY A 88 4.01 -8.06 20.11
N ASP A 89 3.91 -8.06 21.45
CA ASP A 89 4.94 -7.55 22.36
C ASP A 89 5.97 -8.63 22.78
N ASP A 90 5.71 -9.91 22.49
CA ASP A 90 6.33 -11.07 23.16
C ASP A 90 7.30 -11.93 22.31
N ASP A 91 7.78 -11.48 21.15
CA ASP A 91 8.76 -12.26 20.38
C ASP A 91 9.99 -11.42 20.00
N ASP A 92 11.13 -11.78 20.59
CA ASP A 92 12.49 -11.38 20.19
C ASP A 92 12.81 -11.75 18.71
N ASP A 93 11.89 -12.42 18.01
CA ASP A 93 11.94 -12.82 16.60
C ASP A 93 10.93 -12.07 15.68
N ALA A 94 10.25 -11.02 16.17
CA ALA A 94 9.26 -10.21 15.42
C ALA A 94 9.78 -9.62 14.08
N ALA A 95 11.10 -9.65 13.84
CA ALA A 95 11.73 -9.25 12.59
C ALA A 95 11.55 -10.25 11.42
N LYS A 96 10.94 -11.44 11.62
CA LYS A 96 10.94 -12.52 10.61
C LYS A 96 9.59 -12.86 9.96
N ASP A 97 8.46 -12.56 10.59
CA ASP A 97 7.17 -13.05 10.10
C ASP A 97 6.47 -12.07 9.15
N GLU A 98 6.52 -12.36 7.85
CA GLU A 98 5.71 -11.65 6.86
C GLU A 98 4.21 -11.84 7.15
N LYS A 99 3.49 -10.72 7.34
CA LYS A 99 2.04 -10.72 7.57
C LYS A 99 1.31 -10.46 6.26
N HIS A 100 0.23 -11.19 6.06
CA HIS A 100 -0.68 -11.01 4.92
C HIS A 100 -1.94 -10.26 5.36
N MET A 101 -2.40 -9.33 4.53
CA MET A 101 -3.62 -8.58 4.78
C MET A 101 -4.40 -8.32 3.50
N SER A 102 -5.72 -8.23 3.64
CA SER A 102 -6.63 -7.75 2.60
C SER A 102 -7.44 -6.59 3.16
N LYS A 103 -7.49 -5.48 2.41
CA LYS A 103 -8.19 -4.26 2.81
C LYS A 103 -9.08 -3.75 1.69
N SER A 104 -10.27 -3.29 2.05
CA SER A 104 -11.19 -2.67 1.10
C SER A 104 -10.57 -1.43 0.49
N ILE A 105 -10.67 -1.31 -0.83
CA ILE A 105 -10.26 -0.08 -1.54
C ILE A 105 -11.39 0.93 -1.36
N VAL A 106 -11.04 2.13 -0.88
CA VAL A 106 -12.01 3.22 -0.69
C VAL A 106 -11.86 4.22 -1.82
N THR A 107 -12.97 4.55 -2.47
CA THR A 107 -13.03 5.52 -3.56
C THR A 107 -13.02 6.95 -3.03
N SER A 108 -12.89 7.95 -3.91
CA SER A 108 -12.93 9.36 -3.50
C SER A 108 -14.27 9.81 -2.93
N ASN A 109 -15.37 9.11 -3.22
CA ASN A 109 -16.69 9.34 -2.62
C ASN A 109 -16.91 8.55 -1.32
N GLY A 110 -15.88 7.85 -0.81
CA GLY A 110 -15.94 7.13 0.46
C GLY A 110 -16.58 5.74 0.37
N GLU A 111 -16.88 5.26 -0.82
CA GLU A 111 -17.47 3.93 -1.04
C GLU A 111 -16.39 2.85 -1.10
N ALA A 112 -16.68 1.67 -0.55
CA ALA A 112 -15.81 0.51 -0.69
C ALA A 112 -16.00 -0.12 -2.08
N GLN A 113 -14.92 -0.26 -2.85
CA GLN A 113 -14.93 -0.84 -4.19
C GLN A 113 -13.80 -1.84 -4.39
N GLY A 114 -14.09 -3.12 -4.10
CA GLY A 114 -13.11 -4.20 -4.19
C GLY A 114 -12.13 -4.22 -3.01
N ALA A 115 -11.12 -5.07 -3.10
CA ALA A 115 -10.11 -5.24 -2.06
C ALA A 115 -8.70 -5.32 -2.66
N LEU A 116 -7.72 -4.90 -1.87
CA LEU A 116 -6.31 -5.05 -2.17
C LEU A 116 -5.68 -6.02 -1.18
N ALA A 117 -5.09 -7.08 -1.70
CA ALA A 117 -4.23 -7.98 -0.93
C ALA A 117 -2.77 -7.51 -0.98
N PHE A 118 -2.11 -7.48 0.17
CA PHE A 118 -0.69 -7.20 0.27
C PHE A 118 -0.06 -7.94 1.45
N SER A 119 1.24 -8.17 1.36
CA SER A 119 2.06 -8.62 2.46
C SER A 119 2.92 -7.48 2.99
N TYR A 120 3.33 -7.60 4.25
CA TYR A 120 4.26 -6.65 4.85
C TYR A 120 5.13 -7.30 5.91
N LYS A 121 6.32 -6.73 6.09
CA LYS A 121 7.23 -7.07 7.20
C LYS A 121 8.05 -5.86 7.62
N PHE A 122 8.36 -5.79 8.90
CA PHE A 122 9.28 -4.79 9.45
C PHE A 122 10.66 -5.41 9.61
N GLY A 123 11.69 -4.63 9.30
CA GLY A 123 13.06 -4.94 9.66
C GLY A 123 13.75 -3.71 10.24
N ILE A 124 14.97 -3.90 10.71
CA ILE A 124 15.80 -2.85 11.35
C ILE A 124 15.83 -1.55 10.54
N LEU A 125 15.86 -1.67 9.21
CA LEU A 125 16.01 -0.53 8.29
C LEU A 125 14.70 -0.09 7.61
N GLY A 126 13.54 -0.59 8.07
CA GLY A 126 12.23 -0.10 7.66
C GLY A 126 11.22 -1.15 7.23
N LEU A 127 10.23 -0.71 6.47
CA LEU A 127 9.02 -1.45 6.12
C LEU A 127 9.09 -1.99 4.69
N TRP A 128 8.88 -3.29 4.54
CA TRP A 128 8.74 -3.97 3.25
C TRP A 128 7.27 -4.24 2.97
N ILE A 129 6.81 -3.96 1.76
CA ILE A 129 5.46 -4.21 1.29
C ILE A 129 5.53 -5.00 -0.02
N THR A 130 4.71 -6.05 -0.17
CA THR A 130 4.48 -6.71 -1.45
C THR A 130 3.02 -6.63 -1.83
N LEU A 131 2.69 -6.05 -2.99
CA LEU A 131 1.33 -6.11 -3.54
C LEU A 131 1.09 -7.50 -4.13
N LEU A 132 0.16 -8.23 -3.53
CA LEU A 132 -0.13 -9.61 -3.87
C LEU A 132 -1.18 -9.71 -4.99
N PRO A 133 -1.16 -10.79 -5.78
CA PRO A 133 -2.25 -11.07 -6.70
C PRO A 133 -3.49 -11.47 -5.91
N ILE A 134 -4.67 -11.00 -6.33
CA ILE A 134 -5.93 -11.49 -5.80
C ILE A 134 -6.13 -12.90 -6.37
N ARG A 135 -5.93 -13.94 -5.56
CA ARG A 135 -6.33 -15.31 -5.93
C ARG A 135 -7.85 -15.40 -5.83
N MET A 136 -8.51 -15.67 -6.97
CA MET A 136 -9.91 -16.11 -7.04
C MET A 136 -10.01 -17.59 -6.71
#